data_AF-A0A3P1YDX3-F1
#
_entry.id   AF-A0A3P1YDX3-F1
#
_cell.length_a   1.000
_cell.length_b   1.000
_cell.length_c   1.000
_cell.angle_alpha   90.00
_cell.angle_beta   90.00
_cell.angle_gamma   90.00
#
_symmetry.space_group_name_H-M   'P 1'
#
loop_
_entity.id
_entity.type
_entity.pdbx_description
1 polymer ?
#
loop_
_entity_poly.entity_id
_entity_poly.type
_entity_poly.pdbx_seq_one_letter_code
_entity_poly.pdbx_strand_id
1 'polypeptide(L)'
;LTLNHPAFVANGIATFRLEIVEILPADAADKSVTWATNNPSVATVDAQGLVTIHKKGKATLTATARDGSGVNATCLLDVISTVANETVDGLRVFAADGALRLTLPSPETVHLYHVSGAMVKTLFLPAGDHIQPLPPGVYLVRVGERVTKILVK
;
A
#
# COMPACT_ATOMS: atom_id res chain seq x y z
N LEU A 1 27.07 15.15 -7.42
CA LEU A 1 26.24 14.49 -6.40
C LEU A 1 25.48 13.36 -7.08
N THR A 2 25.61 12.12 -6.62
CA THR A 2 24.86 10.96 -7.13
C THR A 2 24.35 10.09 -5.98
N LEU A 3 23.25 9.37 -6.21
CA LEU A 3 22.65 8.46 -5.23
C LEU A 3 22.85 7.00 -5.66
N ASN A 4 22.83 6.09 -4.68
CA ASN A 4 22.86 4.64 -4.91
C ASN A 4 21.66 4.14 -5.76
N HIS A 5 20.54 4.86 -5.70
CA HIS A 5 19.34 4.53 -6.48
C HIS A 5 18.73 5.78 -7.14
N PRO A 6 18.69 5.85 -8.48
CA PRO A 6 17.94 6.89 -9.20
C PRO A 6 16.42 6.63 -9.18
N ALA A 7 16.01 5.38 -8.96
CA ALA A 7 14.63 4.98 -8.77
C ALA A 7 14.54 3.75 -7.86
N PHE A 8 13.42 3.61 -7.15
CA PHE A 8 13.12 2.48 -6.28
C PHE A 8 11.65 2.10 -6.39
N VAL A 9 11.37 0.81 -6.55
CA VAL A 9 9.99 0.28 -6.54
C VAL A 9 9.83 -0.55 -5.28
N ALA A 10 8.89 -0.14 -4.42
CA ALA A 10 8.61 -0.82 -3.16
C ALA A 10 7.28 -1.56 -3.26
N ASN A 11 7.21 -2.75 -2.66
CA ASN A 11 5.96 -3.48 -2.52
C ASN A 11 5.51 -3.44 -1.06
N GLY A 12 4.55 -2.57 -0.75
CA GLY A 12 4.04 -2.34 0.60
C GLY A 12 4.84 -1.34 1.45
N ILE A 13 4.63 -1.40 2.77
CA ILE A 13 5.29 -0.54 3.76
C ILE A 13 6.66 -1.14 4.07
N ALA A 14 7.71 -0.36 3.85
CA ALA A 14 9.09 -0.74 4.13
C ALA A 14 9.92 0.50 4.47
N THR A 15 11.11 0.25 5.02
CA THR A 15 12.15 1.26 5.18
C THR A 15 13.35 0.88 4.33
N PHE A 16 13.97 1.86 3.66
CA PHE A 16 15.21 1.66 2.94
C PHE A 16 16.12 2.88 3.07
N ARG A 17 17.41 2.73 2.76
CA ARG A 17 18.38 3.81 2.90
C ARG A 17 18.85 4.31 1.53
N LEU A 18 18.77 5.63 1.34
CA LEU A 18 19.46 6.30 0.25
C LEU A 18 20.84 6.75 0.73
N GLU A 19 21.83 6.47 -0.09
CA GLU A 19 23.22 6.79 0.18
C GLU A 19 23.77 7.67 -0.93
N ILE A 20 24.62 8.62 -0.53
CA ILE A 20 25.37 9.43 -1.47
C ILE A 20 26.54 8.60 -1.98
N VAL A 21 26.58 8.37 -3.29
CA VAL A 21 27.64 7.59 -3.95
C VAL A 21 28.82 8.48 -4.28
N GLU A 22 28.57 9.70 -4.76
CA GLU A 22 29.63 10.61 -5.19
C GLU A 22 29.26 12.08 -5.00
N ILE A 23 30.21 12.88 -4.51
CA ILE A 23 30.15 14.34 -4.48
C ILE A 23 31.38 14.85 -5.22
N LEU A 24 31.15 15.65 -6.26
CA LEU A 24 32.19 16.25 -7.08
C LEU A 24 32.10 17.77 -7.00
N PRO A 25 33.26 18.47 -7.00
CA PRO A 25 34.60 17.90 -7.03
C PRO A 25 34.98 17.22 -5.70
N ALA A 26 35.92 16.27 -5.73
CA ALA A 26 36.22 15.41 -4.58
C ALA A 26 36.79 16.18 -3.37
N ASP A 27 37.33 17.38 -3.60
CA ASP A 27 37.87 18.34 -2.64
C ASP A 27 36.83 19.36 -2.15
N ALA A 28 35.54 19.17 -2.43
CA ALA A 28 34.48 20.01 -1.90
C ALA A 28 34.61 20.16 -0.37
N ALA A 29 34.65 21.42 0.09
CA ALA A 29 34.84 21.79 1.49
C ALA A 29 33.64 21.37 2.37
N ASP A 30 32.44 21.39 1.80
CA ASP A 30 31.22 20.90 2.44
C ASP A 30 30.60 19.78 1.59
N LYS A 31 30.52 18.59 2.18
CA LYS A 31 29.93 17.38 1.58
C LYS A 31 28.57 17.03 2.18
N SER A 32 28.01 17.93 2.98
CA SER A 32 26.71 17.72 3.61
C SER A 32 25.56 17.99 2.62
N VAL A 33 24.46 17.27 2.82
CA VAL A 33 23.24 17.41 2.01
C VAL A 33 22.02 17.64 2.89
N THR A 34 20.96 18.15 2.26
CA THR A 34 19.60 18.19 2.79
C THR A 34 18.75 17.18 2.05
N TRP A 35 17.90 16.46 2.78
CA TRP A 35 16.93 15.53 2.21
C TRP A 35 15.52 16.14 2.21
N ALA A 36 14.77 15.90 1.15
CA ALA A 36 13.38 16.32 1.03
C ALA A 36 12.56 15.28 0.25
N THR A 37 11.25 15.29 0.46
CA THR A 37 10.25 14.51 -0.29
C THR A 37 9.19 15.46 -0.83
N ASN A 38 8.73 15.25 -2.06
CA ASN A 38 7.60 16.01 -2.60
C ASN A 38 6.24 15.50 -2.09
N ASN A 39 6.20 14.32 -1.48
CA ASN A 39 4.97 13.69 -1.02
C ASN A 39 5.19 12.95 0.31
N PRO A 40 5.24 13.68 1.44
CA PRO A 40 5.39 13.09 2.77
C PRO A 40 4.32 12.06 3.12
N SER A 41 3.13 12.18 2.52
CA SER A 41 2.04 11.24 2.75
C SER A 41 2.31 9.85 2.16
N VAL A 42 3.20 9.74 1.17
CA VAL A 42 3.63 8.47 0.55
C VAL A 42 4.92 7.97 1.20
N ALA A 43 5.91 8.84 1.35
CA ALA A 43 7.17 8.49 2.00
C ALA A 43 7.85 9.72 2.60
N THR A 44 8.48 9.54 3.75
CA THR A 44 9.33 10.53 4.42
C THR A 44 10.79 10.08 4.37
N VAL A 45 11.72 11.04 4.39
CA VAL A 45 13.16 10.78 4.48
C VAL A 45 13.75 11.61 5.62
N ASP A 46 14.60 11.01 6.44
CA ASP A 46 15.28 11.70 7.55
C ASP A 46 16.59 12.37 7.10
N ALA A 47 17.28 13.02 8.05
CA ALA A 47 18.53 13.72 7.78
C ALA A 47 19.69 12.78 7.38
N GLN A 48 19.57 11.48 7.66
CA GLN A 48 20.57 10.45 7.43
C GLN A 48 20.31 9.66 6.14
N GLY A 49 19.24 9.99 5.40
CA GLY A 49 18.82 9.32 4.18
C GLY A 49 17.98 8.06 4.40
N LEU A 50 17.47 7.81 5.62
CA LEU A 50 16.53 6.72 5.87
C LEU A 50 15.14 7.12 5.38
N VAL A 51 14.64 6.36 4.42
CA VAL A 51 13.32 6.53 3.82
C VAL A 51 12.33 5.60 4.51
N THR A 52 11.22 6.16 4.99
CA THR A 52 10.09 5.43 5.55
C THR A 52 8.89 5.57 4.62
N ILE A 53 8.36 4.45 4.16
CA ILE A 53 7.17 4.40 3.29
C ILE A 53 5.91 4.32 4.15
N HIS A 54 4.89 5.09 3.80
CA HIS A 54 3.63 5.17 4.55
C HIS A 54 2.47 4.51 3.81
N LYS A 55 2.35 4.74 2.50
CA LYS A 55 1.25 4.19 1.68
C LYS A 55 1.61 4.09 0.22
N LYS A 56 0.76 3.39 -0.55
CA LYS A 56 0.87 3.29 -2.00
C LYS A 56 0.86 4.66 -2.69
N GLY A 57 1.63 4.80 -3.76
CA GLY A 57 1.73 6.02 -4.54
C GLY A 57 3.16 6.36 -4.92
N LYS A 58 3.33 7.53 -5.54
CA LYS A 58 4.63 8.00 -6.02
C LYS A 58 5.14 9.15 -5.16
N ALA A 59 6.44 9.13 -4.91
CA ALA A 59 7.18 10.19 -4.24
C ALA A 59 8.51 10.42 -4.97
N THR A 60 8.98 11.66 -4.97
CA THR A 60 10.33 12.01 -5.40
C THR A 60 11.10 12.45 -4.17
N LEU A 61 12.22 11.77 -3.93
CA LEU A 61 13.14 12.06 -2.85
C LEU A 61 14.33 12.82 -3.42
N THR A 62 14.72 13.92 -2.78
CA THR A 62 15.77 14.82 -3.29
C THR A 62 16.84 15.01 -2.22
N ALA A 63 18.10 14.81 -2.60
CA ALA A 63 19.27 15.24 -1.84
C ALA A 63 19.84 16.51 -2.49
N THR A 64 20.00 17.59 -1.72
CA THR A 64 20.56 18.88 -2.20
C THR A 64 21.82 19.22 -1.41
N ALA A 65 22.91 19.55 -2.10
CA ALA A 65 24.17 19.98 -1.50
C ALA A 65 24.00 21.29 -0.72
N ARG A 66 24.63 21.39 0.46
CA ARG A 66 24.55 22.59 1.33
C ARG A 66 25.61 23.65 1.04
N ASP A 67 26.58 23.34 0.18
CA ASP A 67 27.68 24.23 -0.21
C ASP A 67 27.23 25.48 -1.01
N GLY A 68 25.93 25.62 -1.30
CA GLY A 68 25.36 26.73 -2.05
C GLY A 68 25.45 26.56 -3.57
N SER A 69 26.01 25.44 -4.06
CA SER A 69 26.13 25.16 -5.50
C SER A 69 24.79 24.91 -6.20
N GLY A 70 23.75 24.57 -5.42
CA GLY A 70 22.43 24.19 -5.96
C GLY A 70 22.40 22.78 -6.57
N VAL A 71 23.50 22.02 -6.50
CA VAL A 71 23.58 20.66 -7.01
C VAL A 71 22.65 19.74 -6.21
N ASN A 72 21.83 18.96 -6.91
CA ASN A 72 20.93 17.99 -6.31
C ASN A 72 20.96 16.64 -7.03
N ALA A 73 20.47 15.62 -6.35
CA ALA A 73 20.24 14.30 -6.89
C ALA A 73 18.88 13.78 -6.43
N THR A 74 18.22 12.99 -7.27
CA THR A 74 16.83 12.55 -7.04
C THR A 74 16.68 11.05 -7.12
N CYS A 75 15.79 10.51 -6.30
CA CYS A 75 15.29 9.13 -6.37
C CYS A 75 13.78 9.15 -6.63
N LEU A 76 13.34 8.48 -7.69
CA LEU A 76 11.92 8.27 -7.99
C LEU A 76 11.41 7.03 -7.26
N LEU A 77 10.53 7.22 -6.29
CA LEU A 77 9.91 6.14 -5.52
C LEU A 77 8.52 5.81 -6.08
N ASP A 78 8.30 4.55 -6.46
CA ASP A 78 6.98 4.00 -6.80
C ASP A 78 6.60 2.92 -5.79
N VAL A 79 5.67 3.24 -4.90
CA VAL A 79 5.14 2.30 -3.90
C VAL A 79 3.93 1.61 -4.50
N ILE A 80 4.16 0.40 -5.00
CA ILE A 80 3.10 -0.50 -5.43
C ILE A 80 2.61 -1.29 -4.22
N SER A 81 1.35 -1.70 -4.28
CA SER A 81 0.81 -2.72 -3.40
C SER A 81 0.36 -3.84 -4.30
N THR A 82 1.13 -4.93 -4.36
CA THR A 82 0.58 -6.18 -4.88
C THR A 82 -0.24 -6.76 -3.75
N VAL A 83 -1.56 -6.70 -3.89
CA VAL A 83 -2.52 -7.17 -2.90
C VAL A 83 -2.16 -8.57 -2.40
N ALA A 84 -1.69 -8.62 -1.15
CA ALA A 84 -1.64 -9.82 -0.34
C ALA A 84 -2.12 -9.42 1.05
N ASN A 85 -3.44 -9.43 1.22
CA ASN A 85 -4.16 -9.24 2.49
C ASN A 85 -3.61 -8.12 3.38
N GLU A 86 -4.18 -6.92 3.26
CA GLU A 86 -4.35 -6.14 4.49
C GLU A 86 -5.13 -7.04 5.46
N THR A 87 -4.53 -7.33 6.61
CA THR A 87 -5.28 -7.78 7.79
C THR A 87 -6.22 -6.64 8.14
N VAL A 88 -7.39 -6.66 7.53
CA VAL A 88 -8.51 -5.83 7.93
C VAL A 88 -8.92 -6.36 9.30
N ASP A 89 -8.39 -5.74 10.35
CA ASP A 89 -8.77 -6.03 11.73
C ASP A 89 -10.29 -5.79 11.84
N GLY A 90 -11.05 -6.84 12.09
CA GLY A 90 -12.52 -6.80 12.16
C GLY A 90 -13.30 -7.29 10.93
N LEU A 91 -12.69 -7.58 9.77
CA LEU A 91 -13.45 -8.24 8.68
C LEU A 91 -13.67 -9.71 9.01
N ARG A 92 -14.94 -10.12 9.13
CA ARG A 92 -15.34 -11.53 9.29
C ARG A 92 -16.23 -11.93 8.13
N VAL A 93 -15.96 -13.08 7.52
CA VAL A 93 -16.76 -13.65 6.41
C VAL A 93 -16.92 -15.14 6.65
N PHE A 94 -18.14 -15.59 6.92
CA PHE A 94 -18.41 -17.00 7.19
C PHE A 94 -19.84 -17.37 6.83
N ALA A 95 -20.10 -18.67 6.71
CA ALA A 95 -21.45 -19.21 6.53
C ALA A 95 -21.94 -19.83 7.83
N ALA A 96 -23.15 -19.50 8.24
CA ALA A 96 -23.86 -20.17 9.33
C ALA A 96 -25.38 -20.02 9.12
N ASP A 97 -26.15 -21.02 9.54
CA ASP A 97 -27.63 -21.00 9.52
C ASP A 97 -28.24 -20.72 8.13
N GLY A 98 -27.66 -21.28 7.06
CA GLY A 98 -28.15 -21.05 5.69
C GLY A 98 -27.90 -19.63 5.16
N ALA A 99 -26.98 -18.88 5.77
CA ALA A 99 -26.70 -17.50 5.39
C ALA A 99 -25.20 -17.20 5.32
N LEU A 100 -24.85 -16.23 4.48
CA LEU A 100 -23.60 -15.50 4.57
C LEU A 100 -23.70 -14.49 5.71
N ARG A 101 -22.73 -14.55 6.63
CA ARG A 101 -22.54 -13.60 7.72
C ARG A 101 -21.26 -12.80 7.50
N LEU A 102 -21.37 -11.49 7.63
CA LEU A 102 -20.30 -10.54 7.39
C LEU A 102 -20.18 -9.59 8.59
N THR A 103 -18.97 -9.29 9.03
CA THR A 103 -18.68 -8.11 9.86
C THR A 103 -17.78 -7.21 9.05
N LEU A 104 -18.23 -5.99 8.73
CA LEU A 104 -17.47 -5.01 7.95
C LEU A 104 -16.95 -3.91 8.89
N PRO A 105 -15.64 -3.59 8.89
CA PRO A 105 -15.12 -2.48 9.71
C PRO A 105 -15.40 -1.09 9.12
N SER A 106 -15.70 -1.01 7.82
CA SER A 106 -16.05 0.22 7.10
C SER A 106 -17.09 -0.09 6.02
N PRO A 107 -17.84 0.92 5.53
CA PRO A 107 -18.75 0.72 4.40
C PRO A 107 -18.01 0.22 3.16
N GLU A 108 -18.52 -0.84 2.54
CA GLU A 108 -17.84 -1.52 1.44
C GLU A 108 -18.81 -2.18 0.45
N THR A 109 -18.37 -2.32 -0.80
CA THR A 109 -19.09 -3.08 -1.82
C THR A 109 -18.73 -4.56 -1.72
N VAL A 110 -19.74 -5.40 -1.53
CA VAL A 110 -19.64 -6.86 -1.46
C VAL A 110 -20.18 -7.45 -2.75
N HIS A 111 -19.34 -8.22 -3.44
CA HIS A 111 -19.74 -9.03 -4.57
C HIS A 111 -19.82 -10.50 -4.17
N LEU A 112 -20.93 -11.13 -4.49
CA LEU A 112 -21.18 -12.54 -4.25
C LEU A 112 -21.23 -13.27 -5.58
N TYR A 113 -20.41 -14.31 -5.71
CA TYR A 113 -20.38 -15.19 -6.86
C TYR A 113 -20.68 -16.61 -6.42
N HIS A 114 -21.42 -17.35 -7.25
CA HIS A 114 -21.44 -18.79 -7.14
C HIS A 114 -20.12 -19.33 -7.69
N VAL A 115 -19.64 -20.48 -7.20
CA VAL A 115 -18.35 -21.05 -7.65
C VAL A 115 -18.31 -21.37 -9.16
N SER A 116 -19.47 -21.47 -9.80
CA SER A 116 -19.59 -21.59 -11.26
C SER A 116 -19.21 -20.30 -12.02
N GLY A 117 -18.88 -19.21 -11.33
CA GLY A 117 -18.53 -17.91 -11.91
C GLY A 117 -19.71 -16.97 -12.12
N ALA A 118 -20.95 -17.43 -11.89
CA ALA A 118 -22.13 -16.58 -11.97
C ALA A 118 -22.16 -15.56 -10.82
N MET A 119 -22.29 -14.28 -11.14
CA MET A 119 -22.51 -13.23 -10.14
C MET A 119 -23.92 -13.37 -9.56
N VAL A 120 -24.00 -13.62 -8.25
CA VAL A 120 -25.25 -13.81 -7.52
C VAL A 120 -25.78 -12.46 -7.07
N LYS A 121 -24.93 -11.60 -6.51
CA LYS A 121 -25.36 -10.30 -5.97
C LYS A 121 -24.19 -9.32 -5.86
N THR A 122 -24.52 -8.03 -5.97
CA THR A 122 -23.65 -6.92 -5.58
C THR A 122 -24.41 -6.07 -4.55
N LEU A 123 -23.77 -5.77 -3.43
CA LEU A 123 -24.35 -5.04 -2.30
C LEU A 123 -23.40 -3.94 -1.88
N PHE A 124 -23.90 -2.73 -1.62
CA PHE A 124 -23.15 -1.71 -0.87
C PHE A 124 -23.64 -1.76 0.58
N LEU A 125 -22.77 -2.16 1.51
CA LEU A 125 -23.13 -2.38 2.91
C LEU A 125 -22.34 -1.41 3.81
N PRO A 126 -22.96 -0.81 4.85
CA PRO A 126 -22.26 0.00 5.83
C PRO A 126 -21.37 -0.85 6.75
N ALA A 127 -20.55 -0.22 7.59
CA ALA A 127 -19.84 -0.91 8.65
C ALA A 127 -20.81 -1.61 9.62
N GLY A 128 -20.39 -2.74 10.20
CA GLY A 128 -21.16 -3.54 11.14
C GLY A 128 -21.47 -4.96 10.66
N ASP A 129 -22.36 -5.62 11.38
CA ASP A 129 -22.75 -7.00 11.11
C ASP A 129 -23.90 -7.08 10.11
N HIS A 130 -23.78 -8.00 9.15
CA HIS A 130 -24.76 -8.24 8.10
C HIS A 130 -25.04 -9.73 7.93
N ILE A 131 -26.28 -10.03 7.58
CA ILE A 131 -26.73 -11.39 7.28
C ILE A 131 -27.41 -11.36 5.91
N GLN A 132 -26.92 -12.18 4.99
CA GLN A 132 -27.51 -12.38 3.68
C GLN A 132 -27.89 -13.86 3.56
N PRO A 133 -29.19 -14.20 3.61
CA PRO A 133 -29.65 -15.56 3.33
C PRO A 133 -29.18 -16.00 1.94
N LEU A 134 -28.73 -17.25 1.83
CA LEU A 134 -28.25 -17.85 0.59
C LEU A 134 -28.73 -19.29 0.47
N PRO A 135 -29.05 -19.77 -0.74
CA PRO A 135 -29.25 -21.19 -0.96
C PRO A 135 -28.02 -22.03 -0.56
N PRO A 136 -28.18 -23.33 -0.29
CA PRO A 136 -27.05 -24.23 -0.13
C PRO A 136 -26.15 -24.21 -1.37
N GLY A 137 -24.85 -24.12 -1.16
CA GLY A 137 -23.89 -23.99 -2.26
C GLY A 137 -22.54 -23.45 -1.84
N VAL A 138 -21.62 -23.42 -2.80
CA VAL A 138 -20.28 -22.85 -2.64
C VAL A 138 -20.24 -21.47 -3.28
N TYR A 139 -19.83 -20.48 -2.51
CA TYR A 139 -19.79 -19.09 -2.94
C TYR A 139 -18.40 -18.50 -2.77
N LEU A 140 -18.05 -17.59 -3.66
CA LEU A 140 -16.92 -16.68 -3.52
C LEU A 140 -17.47 -15.30 -3.14
N VAL A 141 -17.05 -14.81 -1.97
CA VAL A 141 -17.44 -13.52 -1.43
C VAL A 141 -16.27 -12.58 -1.57
N ARG A 142 -16.41 -11.58 -2.44
CA ARG A 142 -15.42 -10.52 -2.61
C ARG A 142 -15.85 -9.29 -1.81
N VAL A 143 -14.99 -8.85 -0.90
CA VAL A 143 -15.13 -7.62 -0.11
C VAL A 143 -13.87 -6.80 -0.39
N GLY A 144 -14.01 -5.74 -1.18
CA GLY A 144 -12.88 -4.99 -1.73
C GLY A 144 -11.95 -5.89 -2.54
N GLU A 145 -10.73 -6.06 -2.06
CA GLU A 145 -9.71 -6.91 -2.69
C GLU A 145 -9.64 -8.33 -2.11
N ARG A 146 -10.36 -8.62 -1.02
CA ARG A 146 -10.34 -9.93 -0.36
C ARG A 146 -11.43 -10.82 -0.93
N VAL A 147 -11.07 -12.07 -1.26
CA VAL A 147 -12.03 -13.08 -1.72
C VAL A 147 -12.02 -14.25 -0.74
N THR A 148 -13.19 -14.56 -0.18
CA THR A 148 -13.37 -15.69 0.74
C THR A 148 -14.30 -16.72 0.12
N LYS A 149 -13.87 -17.98 0.09
CA LYS A 149 -14.75 -19.10 -0.26
C LYS A 149 -15.55 -19.53 0.96
N ILE A 150 -16.86 -19.60 0.84
CA ILE A 150 -17.74 -20.14 1.88
C ILE A 150 -18.56 -21.31 1.33
N LEU A 151 -18.94 -22.21 2.23
CA LEU A 151 -19.89 -23.29 1.95
C LEU A 151 -21.13 -23.05 2.83
N VAL A 152 -22.26 -22.81 2.18
CA VAL A 152 -23.57 -22.76 2.85
C VAL A 152 -24.16 -24.16 2.76
N LYS A 153 -24.53 -24.73 3.90
CA LYS A 153 -25.18 -26.04 4.00
C LYS A 153 -26.69 -25.91 3.96
#